data_AF-A0A951VMI0-F1
#
_entry.id   AF-A0A951VMI0-F1
#
_cell.length_a   1.000
_cell.length_b   1.000
_cell.length_c   1.000
_cell.angle_alpha   90.00
_cell.angle_beta   90.00
_cell.angle_gamma   90.00
#
_symmetry.space_group_name_H-M   'P 1'
#
loop_
_entity.id
_entity.type
_entity.pdbx_description
1 polymer ?
#
loop_
_entity_poly.entity_id
_entity_poly.type
_entity_poly.pdbx_seq_one_letter_code
_entity_poly.pdbx_strand_id
1 'polypeptide(L)'
;MKHFYIILIALFLGIGARAQTTQPFSSCLPQGITFSTQTEIDHFQTNYPGCTGIEGNVTINGDNITNLNGLNGLTFIGGSLNINGNNALTSLTGLDNLTSIGDELSIFGNGALSSLTGLENLSFIGNILYIFGNNALTSLTGLENLTSLEDGLTLFYNDALVSLTGLKNLTSIGNFLSIGGNNTLTSLTGLENLASIGGAFSIGKNNALTSLTGLENLTSIGGALIISENNSITSLTGLENINAGTITNVKIFDNPTLSDCAIQSICEYLAAPNGVFEIHGNATGCNSQEEVEEACIYLSAGDLTIQSSLPLFPNPASKTITIESAGNSMPQKNIWLTISDLNGRQLIQRAVTEPQTVVDVSGLSSGVHFMKVISDNGVKVGKFVKE
;
A
#
# COMPACT_ATOMS: atom_id res chain seq x y z
N MET A 1 -49.01 37.61 60.96
CA MET A 1 -50.17 38.44 60.58
C MET A 1 -49.88 39.12 59.24
N LYS A 2 -50.74 38.86 58.22
CA LYS A 2 -51.14 39.69 57.06
C LYS A 2 -50.05 40.56 56.36
N HIS A 3 -49.61 40.19 55.15
CA HIS A 3 -50.06 40.74 53.85
C HIS A 3 -49.83 42.25 53.67
N PHE A 4 -49.00 42.65 52.70
CA PHE A 4 -49.39 43.45 51.52
C PHE A 4 -48.17 43.65 50.59
N TYR A 5 -48.26 43.16 49.35
CA TYR A 5 -47.38 43.49 48.25
C TYR A 5 -47.92 44.76 47.57
N ILE A 6 -47.07 45.76 47.34
CA ILE A 6 -47.34 46.88 46.43
C ILE A 6 -46.21 46.96 45.42
N ILE A 7 -46.60 46.86 44.15
CA ILE A 7 -45.80 46.94 42.94
C ILE A 7 -45.36 48.40 42.72
N LEU A 8 -44.06 48.62 42.48
CA LEU A 8 -43.55 49.90 41.98
C LEU A 8 -43.12 49.71 40.52
N ILE A 9 -43.86 50.35 39.59
CA ILE A 9 -43.50 50.44 38.17
C ILE A 9 -42.48 51.58 38.04
N ALA A 10 -41.25 51.26 37.64
CA ALA A 10 -40.27 52.25 37.20
C ALA A 10 -40.27 52.31 35.67
N LEU A 11 -40.73 53.44 35.13
CA LEU A 11 -40.50 53.86 33.75
C LEU A 11 -39.02 54.18 33.58
N PHE A 12 -38.32 53.47 32.69
CA PHE A 12 -37.07 53.97 32.11
C PHE A 12 -37.22 54.04 30.59
N LEU A 13 -37.10 55.28 30.09
CA LEU A 13 -36.88 55.61 28.69
C LEU A 13 -35.51 55.03 28.28
N GLY A 14 -35.54 53.95 27.49
CA GLY A 14 -34.37 53.32 26.90
C GLY A 14 -34.41 53.43 25.38
N ILE A 15 -33.39 54.11 24.85
CA ILE A 15 -33.13 54.36 23.43
C ILE A 15 -33.11 53.02 22.67
N GLY A 16 -33.77 52.97 21.51
CA GLY A 16 -33.92 51.77 20.71
C GLY A 16 -32.58 51.16 20.30
N ALA A 17 -32.18 50.08 20.98
CA ALA A 17 -31.32 49.09 20.38
C ALA A 17 -32.17 48.29 19.40
N ARG A 18 -31.87 48.39 18.11
CA ARG A 18 -32.32 47.40 17.12
C ARG A 18 -31.87 46.04 17.64
N ALA A 19 -32.82 45.24 18.11
CA ALA A 19 -32.61 43.80 18.19
C ALA A 19 -32.27 43.36 16.75
N GLN A 20 -31.00 43.03 16.50
CA GLN A 20 -30.66 42.16 15.39
C GLN A 20 -31.46 40.89 15.63
N THR A 21 -32.49 40.71 14.82
CA THR A 21 -33.21 39.46 14.72
C THR A 21 -32.16 38.39 14.47
N THR A 22 -31.91 37.55 15.46
CA THR A 22 -31.21 36.28 15.28
C THR A 22 -32.09 35.47 14.34
N GLN A 23 -31.85 35.61 13.03
CA GLN A 23 -32.37 34.67 12.05
C GLN A 23 -31.90 33.28 12.49
N PRO A 24 -32.77 32.27 12.54
CA PRO A 24 -32.32 30.90 12.71
C PRO A 24 -31.27 30.64 11.62
N PHE A 25 -30.13 30.04 11.96
CA PHE A 25 -29.10 29.66 10.99
C PHE A 25 -29.78 29.04 9.78
N SER A 26 -29.89 29.81 8.69
CA SER A 26 -30.50 29.30 7.48
C SER A 26 -29.60 28.16 7.01
N SER A 27 -30.18 26.98 6.81
CA SER A 27 -29.49 25.86 6.17
C SER A 27 -28.72 26.40 4.97
N CYS A 28 -27.40 26.35 4.98
CA CYS A 28 -26.66 26.96 3.89
C CYS A 28 -26.59 25.96 2.74
N LEU A 29 -27.39 26.26 1.71
CA LEU A 29 -27.38 25.54 0.43
C LEU A 29 -27.55 24.01 0.60
N PRO A 30 -28.68 23.52 1.17
CA PRO A 30 -28.96 22.09 1.34
C PRO A 30 -29.04 21.33 0.01
N GLN A 31 -29.34 22.03 -1.08
CA GLN A 31 -29.34 21.45 -2.43
C GLN A 31 -27.99 21.56 -3.13
N GLY A 32 -27.00 22.14 -2.47
CA GLY A 32 -25.69 22.40 -3.06
C GLY A 32 -25.64 23.66 -3.93
N ILE A 33 -24.54 23.82 -4.64
CA ILE A 33 -24.27 24.95 -5.54
C ILE A 33 -23.32 24.53 -6.67
N THR A 34 -23.48 25.16 -7.83
CA THR A 34 -22.54 25.03 -8.95
C THR A 34 -21.95 26.41 -9.26
N PHE A 35 -20.62 26.48 -9.30
CA PHE A 35 -19.86 27.63 -9.76
C PHE A 35 -19.38 27.35 -11.18
N SER A 36 -19.88 28.13 -12.15
CA SER A 36 -19.48 28.04 -13.56
C SER A 36 -18.64 29.23 -14.02
N THR A 37 -18.48 30.25 -13.18
CA THR A 37 -17.71 31.45 -13.48
C THR A 37 -16.94 31.96 -12.26
N GLN A 38 -15.81 32.64 -12.51
CA GLN A 38 -15.04 33.31 -11.44
C GLN A 38 -15.88 34.30 -10.64
N THR A 39 -16.79 35.03 -11.30
CA THR A 39 -17.66 36.03 -10.65
C THR A 39 -18.60 35.41 -9.61
N GLU A 40 -19.06 34.17 -9.80
CA GLU A 40 -19.89 33.49 -8.81
C GLU A 40 -19.09 33.10 -7.56
N ILE A 41 -17.83 32.69 -7.73
CA ILE A 41 -16.90 32.43 -6.63
C ILE A 41 -16.63 33.73 -5.87
N ASP A 42 -16.26 34.79 -6.58
CA ASP A 42 -15.87 36.08 -5.98
C ASP A 42 -17.03 36.69 -5.15
N HIS A 43 -18.27 36.47 -5.58
CA HIS A 43 -19.47 36.97 -4.89
C HIS A 43 -20.09 35.97 -3.91
N PHE A 44 -19.49 34.79 -3.68
CA PHE A 44 -20.09 33.75 -2.82
C PHE A 44 -20.46 34.30 -1.44
N GLN A 45 -19.52 34.93 -0.74
CA GLN A 45 -19.75 35.49 0.61
C GLN A 45 -20.71 36.68 0.61
N THR A 46 -20.86 37.40 -0.51
CA THR A 46 -21.86 38.48 -0.61
C THR A 46 -23.27 37.95 -0.88
N ASN A 47 -23.38 36.85 -1.63
CA ASN A 47 -24.65 36.21 -1.98
C ASN A 47 -25.16 35.33 -0.83
N TYR A 48 -24.25 34.73 -0.07
CA TYR A 48 -24.54 33.82 1.04
C TYR A 48 -23.82 34.28 2.33
N PRO A 49 -24.17 35.45 2.88
CA PRO A 49 -23.45 36.04 4.00
C PRO A 49 -23.51 35.14 5.24
N GLY A 50 -22.35 34.84 5.81
CA GLY A 50 -22.21 33.99 7.00
C GLY A 50 -22.32 32.49 6.71
N CYS A 51 -22.41 32.09 5.44
CA CYS A 51 -22.29 30.68 5.08
C CYS A 51 -20.83 30.22 5.20
N THR A 52 -20.56 29.44 6.24
CA THR A 52 -19.27 28.80 6.47
C THR A 52 -19.27 27.32 6.11
N GLY A 53 -20.36 26.76 5.62
CA GLY A 53 -20.39 25.38 5.17
C GLY A 53 -21.62 25.11 4.33
N ILE A 54 -21.43 24.34 3.26
CA ILE A 54 -22.48 24.04 2.28
C ILE A 54 -23.03 22.65 2.60
N GLU A 55 -24.32 22.55 2.86
CA GLU A 55 -24.94 21.27 3.27
C GLU A 55 -25.03 20.25 2.12
N GLY A 56 -25.28 20.72 0.88
CA GLY A 56 -25.34 19.85 -0.30
C GLY A 56 -24.02 19.73 -1.07
N ASN A 57 -24.13 19.32 -2.33
CA ASN A 57 -22.97 19.13 -3.21
C ASN A 57 -22.42 20.45 -3.74
N VAL A 58 -21.10 20.54 -3.91
CA VAL A 58 -20.44 21.68 -4.56
C VAL A 58 -19.83 21.22 -5.87
N THR A 59 -20.16 21.90 -6.96
CA THR A 59 -19.50 21.69 -8.26
C THR A 59 -18.82 22.98 -8.70
N ILE A 60 -17.55 22.90 -9.08
CA ILE A 60 -16.73 24.01 -9.60
C ILE A 60 -16.29 23.59 -11.00
N ASN A 61 -16.90 24.18 -12.02
CA ASN A 61 -16.65 23.88 -13.42
C ASN A 61 -16.83 25.11 -14.30
N GLY A 62 -15.73 25.81 -14.57
CA GLY A 62 -15.71 26.95 -15.48
C GLY A 62 -14.32 27.19 -16.04
N ASP A 63 -14.21 27.29 -17.36
CA ASP A 63 -12.93 27.53 -18.07
C ASP A 63 -12.22 28.84 -17.64
N ASN A 64 -12.96 29.80 -17.09
CA ASN A 64 -12.44 31.10 -16.63
C ASN A 64 -12.20 31.18 -15.11
N ILE A 65 -12.37 30.08 -14.37
CA ILE A 65 -12.06 30.02 -12.94
C ILE A 65 -10.54 29.88 -12.78
N THR A 66 -9.94 30.85 -12.11
CA THR A 66 -8.48 30.99 -11.91
C THR A 66 -8.07 30.84 -10.46
N ASN A 67 -8.99 31.04 -9.52
CA ASN A 67 -8.75 30.93 -8.08
C ASN A 67 -10.06 30.66 -7.32
N LEU A 68 -9.95 30.16 -6.09
CA LEU A 68 -11.09 29.85 -5.23
C LEU A 68 -11.21 30.82 -4.03
N ASN A 69 -10.57 31.99 -4.06
CA ASN A 69 -10.40 32.86 -2.89
C ASN A 69 -11.71 33.29 -2.23
N GLY A 70 -12.79 33.41 -3.01
CA GLY A 70 -14.13 33.74 -2.49
C GLY A 70 -14.76 32.64 -1.62
N LEU A 71 -14.16 31.44 -1.60
CA LEU A 71 -14.60 30.29 -0.80
C LEU A 71 -13.86 30.15 0.54
N ASN A 72 -12.95 31.07 0.88
CA ASN A 72 -12.07 30.95 2.04
C ASN A 72 -12.79 30.87 3.40
N GLY A 73 -14.08 31.24 3.47
CA GLY A 73 -14.90 31.09 4.67
C GLY A 73 -15.48 29.68 4.87
N LEU A 74 -15.36 28.79 3.89
CA LEU A 74 -15.92 27.43 3.96
C LEU A 74 -15.06 26.52 4.85
N THR A 75 -15.72 25.82 5.76
CA THR A 75 -15.13 24.86 6.71
C THR A 75 -15.61 23.44 6.50
N PHE A 76 -16.78 23.23 5.89
CA PHE A 76 -17.25 21.91 5.50
C PHE A 76 -18.14 21.94 4.25
N ILE A 77 -18.19 20.79 3.56
CA ILE A 77 -19.18 20.48 2.53
C ILE A 77 -19.87 19.19 2.97
N GLY A 78 -21.20 19.22 3.13
CA GLY A 78 -21.99 18.09 3.62
C GLY A 78 -22.20 17.00 2.56
N GLY A 79 -22.14 17.36 1.29
CA GLY A 79 -22.15 16.42 0.17
C GLY A 79 -20.77 16.23 -0.48
N SER A 80 -20.77 16.01 -1.80
CA SER A 80 -19.56 15.86 -2.60
C SER A 80 -18.98 17.21 -3.04
N LEU A 81 -17.66 17.31 -3.17
CA LEU A 81 -16.96 18.43 -3.81
C LEU A 81 -16.36 17.96 -5.15
N ASN A 82 -16.87 18.51 -6.25
CA ASN A 82 -16.42 18.23 -7.61
C ASN A 82 -15.72 19.45 -8.20
N ILE A 83 -14.42 19.38 -8.44
CA ILE A 83 -13.61 20.43 -9.08
C ILE A 83 -13.14 19.91 -10.44
N ASN A 84 -13.78 20.38 -11.51
CA ASN A 84 -13.49 19.85 -12.84
C ASN A 84 -13.50 20.85 -13.98
N GLY A 85 -12.66 20.61 -14.98
CA GLY A 85 -12.62 21.42 -16.20
C GLY A 85 -12.11 22.85 -16.00
N ASN A 86 -11.48 23.17 -14.87
CA ASN A 86 -10.97 24.52 -14.61
C ASN A 86 -9.55 24.65 -15.16
N ASN A 87 -9.43 24.80 -16.47
CA ASN A 87 -8.15 24.76 -17.20
C ASN A 87 -7.13 25.82 -16.78
N ALA A 88 -7.57 26.92 -16.16
CA ALA A 88 -6.72 28.01 -15.68
C ALA A 88 -6.42 27.96 -14.17
N LEU A 89 -7.03 27.03 -13.42
CA LEU A 89 -6.86 26.90 -11.98
C LEU A 89 -5.52 26.21 -11.65
N THR A 90 -4.65 26.87 -10.89
CA THR A 90 -3.28 26.38 -10.62
C THR A 90 -3.10 25.72 -9.25
N SER A 91 -3.96 26.04 -8.29
CA SER A 91 -4.02 25.48 -6.93
C SER A 91 -5.47 25.53 -6.41
N LEU A 92 -5.71 24.98 -5.22
CA LEU A 92 -7.01 25.01 -4.52
C LEU A 92 -7.05 26.08 -3.43
N THR A 93 -6.10 27.04 -3.44
CA THR A 93 -6.05 28.16 -2.50
C THR A 93 -7.37 28.92 -2.53
N GLY A 94 -7.88 29.22 -1.33
CA GLY A 94 -9.27 29.62 -1.10
C GLY A 94 -10.13 28.53 -0.48
N LEU A 95 -9.66 27.27 -0.40
CA LEU A 95 -10.29 26.21 0.40
C LEU A 95 -9.57 25.97 1.73
N ASP A 96 -8.66 26.86 2.13
CA ASP A 96 -7.68 26.63 3.20
C ASP A 96 -8.31 26.30 4.56
N ASN A 97 -9.57 26.66 4.79
CA ASN A 97 -10.30 26.38 6.04
C ASN A 97 -11.18 25.12 5.97
N LEU A 98 -11.26 24.44 4.83
CA LEU A 98 -12.09 23.26 4.62
C LEU A 98 -11.53 22.07 5.40
N THR A 99 -12.29 21.58 6.37
CA THR A 99 -11.89 20.47 7.25
C THR A 99 -12.53 19.14 6.88
N SER A 100 -13.70 19.15 6.24
CA SER A 100 -14.45 17.94 5.92
C SER A 100 -15.28 18.04 4.65
N ILE A 101 -15.37 16.91 3.95
CA ILE A 101 -16.27 16.66 2.83
C ILE A 101 -17.08 15.40 3.17
N GLY A 102 -18.41 15.51 3.13
CA GLY A 102 -19.29 14.49 3.68
C GLY A 102 -19.40 13.21 2.83
N ASP A 103 -19.02 13.28 1.55
CA ASP A 103 -19.12 12.15 0.62
C ASP A 103 -17.86 12.01 -0.25
N GLU A 104 -17.87 12.52 -1.48
CA GLU A 104 -16.77 12.38 -2.45
C GLU A 104 -15.97 13.68 -2.62
N LEU A 105 -14.64 13.57 -2.72
CA LEU A 105 -13.79 14.62 -3.31
C LEU A 105 -13.33 14.18 -4.70
N SER A 106 -13.80 14.88 -5.73
CA SER A 106 -13.47 14.62 -7.13
C SER A 106 -12.71 15.81 -7.74
N ILE A 107 -11.46 15.60 -8.12
CA ILE A 107 -10.61 16.61 -8.76
C ILE A 107 -10.18 16.08 -10.12
N PHE A 108 -10.79 16.55 -11.20
CA PHE A 108 -10.49 16.01 -12.52
C PHE A 108 -10.43 17.01 -13.68
N GLY A 109 -9.49 16.77 -14.60
CA GLY A 109 -9.40 17.57 -15.83
C GLY A 109 -9.08 19.05 -15.60
N ASN A 110 -8.32 19.39 -14.56
CA ASN A 110 -7.84 20.76 -14.33
C ASN A 110 -6.41 20.88 -14.87
N GLY A 111 -6.27 21.21 -16.16
CA GLY A 111 -5.01 21.06 -16.90
C GLY A 111 -3.80 21.86 -16.36
N ALA A 112 -4.04 22.97 -15.66
CA ALA A 112 -2.99 23.79 -15.04
C ALA A 112 -2.78 23.54 -13.54
N LEU A 113 -3.59 22.66 -12.92
CA LEU A 113 -3.54 22.41 -11.48
C LEU A 113 -2.24 21.68 -11.14
N SER A 114 -1.36 22.35 -10.40
CA SER A 114 0.00 21.88 -10.13
C SER A 114 0.21 21.35 -8.70
N SER A 115 -0.66 21.76 -7.77
CA SER A 115 -0.71 21.28 -6.39
C SER A 115 -2.14 21.28 -5.85
N LEU A 116 -2.36 20.56 -4.74
CA LEU A 116 -3.61 20.58 -3.97
C LEU A 116 -3.54 21.57 -2.78
N THR A 117 -2.59 22.51 -2.83
CA THR A 117 -2.45 23.58 -1.84
C THR A 117 -3.77 24.31 -1.68
N GLY A 118 -4.20 24.53 -0.44
CA GLY A 118 -5.54 24.94 -0.07
C GLY A 118 -6.37 23.83 0.59
N LEU A 119 -5.92 22.57 0.60
CA LEU A 119 -6.59 21.48 1.33
C LEU A 119 -5.91 21.09 2.65
N GLU A 120 -4.93 21.86 3.13
CA GLU A 120 -4.06 21.47 4.24
C GLU A 120 -4.80 21.14 5.54
N ASN A 121 -6.02 21.66 5.73
CA ASN A 121 -6.85 21.38 6.91
C ASN A 121 -7.87 20.24 6.70
N LEU A 122 -7.98 19.70 5.48
CA LEU A 122 -8.90 18.61 5.15
C LEU A 122 -8.44 17.34 5.84
N SER A 123 -9.28 16.84 6.74
CA SER A 123 -8.99 15.65 7.56
C SER A 123 -10.03 14.54 7.38
N PHE A 124 -11.13 14.82 6.69
CA PHE A 124 -12.21 13.87 6.50
C PHE A 124 -12.82 13.96 5.09
N ILE A 125 -12.91 12.81 4.44
CA ILE A 125 -13.69 12.57 3.22
C ILE A 125 -14.55 11.36 3.52
N GLY A 126 -15.88 11.52 3.45
CA GLY A 126 -16.81 10.48 3.92
C GLY A 126 -16.81 9.20 3.11
N ASN A 127 -16.38 9.23 1.84
CA ASN A 127 -16.39 8.05 0.99
C ASN A 127 -15.09 7.91 0.19
N ILE A 128 -14.96 8.67 -0.89
CA ILE A 128 -13.96 8.42 -1.92
C ILE A 128 -13.20 9.67 -2.35
N LEU A 129 -11.91 9.47 -2.64
CA LEU A 129 -11.04 10.47 -3.24
C LEU A 129 -10.68 10.08 -4.68
N TYR A 130 -11.12 10.89 -5.64
CA TYR A 130 -10.76 10.79 -7.06
C TYR A 130 -9.86 11.95 -7.48
N ILE A 131 -8.66 11.63 -7.98
CA ILE A 131 -7.77 12.61 -8.61
C ILE A 131 -7.38 12.08 -9.98
N PHE A 132 -7.97 12.66 -11.03
CA PHE A 132 -7.92 12.12 -12.38
C PHE A 132 -7.58 13.17 -13.44
N GLY A 133 -6.60 12.92 -14.30
CA GLY A 133 -6.42 13.76 -15.50
C GLY A 133 -5.98 15.19 -15.20
N ASN A 134 -5.25 15.43 -14.12
CA ASN A 134 -4.64 16.73 -13.81
C ASN A 134 -3.16 16.69 -14.23
N ASN A 135 -2.90 16.83 -15.53
CA ASN A 135 -1.59 16.54 -16.12
C ASN A 135 -0.42 17.39 -15.57
N ALA A 136 -0.69 18.57 -15.01
CA ALA A 136 0.31 19.44 -14.41
C ALA A 136 0.55 19.16 -12.91
N LEU A 137 -0.23 18.27 -12.29
CA LEU A 137 -0.18 18.01 -10.85
C LEU A 137 1.12 17.28 -10.50
N THR A 138 1.98 17.93 -9.71
CA THR A 138 3.30 17.39 -9.37
C THR A 138 3.35 16.73 -8.00
N SER A 139 2.48 17.15 -7.07
CA SER A 139 2.41 16.60 -5.72
C SER A 139 0.97 16.58 -5.19
N LEU A 140 0.74 15.72 -4.20
CA LEU A 140 -0.49 15.67 -3.41
C LEU A 140 -0.43 16.56 -2.15
N THR A 141 0.49 17.53 -2.11
CA THR A 141 0.63 18.46 -0.99
C THR A 141 -0.69 19.18 -0.74
N GLY A 142 -1.15 19.18 0.50
CA GLY A 142 -2.50 19.57 0.91
C GLY A 142 -3.26 18.42 1.56
N LEU A 143 -2.93 17.15 1.28
CA LEU A 143 -3.67 15.99 1.82
C LEU A 143 -3.09 15.41 3.12
N GLU A 144 -2.11 16.08 3.73
CA GLU A 144 -1.32 15.51 4.84
C GLU A 144 -2.15 15.18 6.08
N ASN A 145 -3.34 15.74 6.25
CA ASN A 145 -4.20 15.50 7.41
C ASN A 145 -5.18 14.34 7.23
N LEU A 146 -5.24 13.71 6.06
CA LEU A 146 -6.04 12.51 5.86
C LEU A 146 -5.38 11.30 6.52
N THR A 147 -6.13 10.60 7.37
CA THR A 147 -5.65 9.39 8.08
C THR A 147 -6.33 8.11 7.60
N SER A 148 -7.52 8.20 7.04
CA SER A 148 -8.25 7.07 6.46
C SER A 148 -9.22 7.53 5.37
N LEU A 149 -9.56 6.62 4.46
CA LEU A 149 -10.67 6.76 3.50
C LEU A 149 -11.65 5.61 3.71
N GLU A 150 -12.94 5.91 3.82
CA GLU A 150 -13.96 4.90 4.12
C GLU A 150 -14.20 3.96 2.93
N ASP A 151 -14.13 4.44 1.70
CA ASP A 151 -14.29 3.62 0.50
C ASP A 151 -12.97 3.51 -0.27
N GLY A 152 -12.59 4.52 -1.08
CA GLY A 152 -11.52 4.33 -2.06
C GLY A 152 -10.63 5.53 -2.32
N LEU A 153 -9.50 5.24 -2.96
CA LEU A 153 -8.58 6.21 -3.55
C LEU A 153 -8.29 5.82 -5.00
N THR A 154 -8.53 6.77 -5.91
CA THR A 154 -8.12 6.65 -7.32
C THR A 154 -7.20 7.81 -7.69
N LEU A 155 -5.98 7.47 -8.14
CA LEU A 155 -4.99 8.40 -8.66
C LEU A 155 -4.67 8.03 -10.10
N PHE A 156 -5.33 8.66 -11.08
CA PHE A 156 -5.24 8.27 -12.48
C PHE A 156 -4.83 9.40 -13.43
N TYR A 157 -3.94 9.10 -14.39
CA TYR A 157 -3.56 10.04 -15.45
C TYR A 157 -3.12 11.43 -14.94
N ASN A 158 -2.32 11.48 -13.88
CA ASN A 158 -1.66 12.71 -13.44
C ASN A 158 -0.19 12.62 -13.87
N ASP A 159 0.07 12.82 -15.16
CA ASP A 159 1.37 12.49 -15.79
C ASP A 159 2.59 13.10 -15.10
N ALA A 160 2.48 14.33 -14.58
CA ALA A 160 3.56 15.04 -13.88
C ALA A 160 3.72 14.65 -12.40
N LEU A 161 2.88 13.77 -11.86
CA LEU A 161 2.89 13.43 -10.44
C LEU A 161 4.15 12.64 -10.10
N VAL A 162 5.01 13.22 -9.25
CA VAL A 162 6.30 12.61 -8.86
C VAL A 162 6.29 12.01 -7.46
N SER A 163 5.33 12.39 -6.63
CA SER A 163 5.35 12.07 -5.19
C SER A 163 3.94 11.90 -4.62
N LEU A 164 3.77 10.88 -3.77
CA LEU A 164 2.57 10.66 -2.97
C LEU A 164 2.69 11.19 -1.54
N THR A 165 3.74 11.96 -1.20
CA THR A 165 4.03 12.40 0.19
C THR A 165 2.91 13.15 0.90
N GLY A 166 1.94 13.69 0.15
CA GLY A 166 0.71 14.24 0.71
C GLY A 166 -0.14 13.20 1.46
N LEU A 167 0.02 11.92 1.17
CA LEU A 167 -0.72 10.81 1.78
C LEU A 167 0.02 10.16 2.96
N LYS A 168 1.13 10.74 3.42
CA LYS A 168 2.03 10.14 4.43
C LYS A 168 1.36 9.69 5.73
N ASN A 169 0.22 10.27 6.08
CA ASN A 169 -0.51 9.94 7.31
C ASN A 169 -1.67 8.96 7.10
N LEU A 170 -1.91 8.54 5.85
CA LEU A 170 -2.96 7.59 5.51
C LEU A 170 -2.60 6.20 6.04
N THR A 171 -3.49 5.62 6.83
CA THR A 171 -3.29 4.33 7.52
C THR A 171 -4.20 3.21 7.02
N SER A 172 -5.36 3.54 6.48
CA SER A 172 -6.31 2.55 5.96
C SER A 172 -7.19 3.09 4.84
N ILE A 173 -7.52 2.22 3.89
CA ILE A 173 -8.51 2.45 2.82
C ILE A 173 -9.54 1.33 2.89
N GLY A 174 -10.84 1.66 2.98
CA GLY A 174 -11.86 0.67 3.29
C GLY A 174 -12.17 -0.34 2.18
N ASN A 175 -12.02 0.04 0.90
CA ASN A 175 -12.43 -0.80 -0.23
C ASN A 175 -11.37 -0.86 -1.32
N PHE A 176 -10.92 0.24 -1.93
CA PHE A 176 -9.97 0.11 -3.03
C PHE A 176 -8.93 1.20 -3.14
N LEU A 177 -7.72 0.80 -3.52
CA LEU A 177 -6.64 1.69 -3.93
C LEU A 177 -6.30 1.41 -5.39
N SER A 178 -6.41 2.42 -6.24
CA SER A 178 -6.11 2.32 -7.66
C SER A 178 -5.16 3.44 -8.09
N ILE A 179 -3.95 3.10 -8.51
CA ILE A 179 -2.92 4.05 -8.95
C ILE A 179 -2.52 3.74 -10.40
N GLY A 180 -2.89 4.62 -11.33
CA GLY A 180 -2.88 4.33 -12.76
C GLY A 180 -2.33 5.44 -13.64
N GLY A 181 -1.45 5.15 -14.60
CA GLY A 181 -1.14 6.14 -15.64
C GLY A 181 -0.47 7.42 -15.12
N ASN A 182 0.25 7.37 -14.01
CA ASN A 182 1.02 8.50 -13.49
C ASN A 182 2.47 8.33 -13.97
N ASN A 183 2.72 8.74 -15.22
CA ASN A 183 3.92 8.34 -15.97
C ASN A 183 5.27 8.77 -15.36
N THR A 184 5.30 9.81 -14.51
CA THR A 184 6.53 10.28 -13.84
C THR A 184 6.73 9.68 -12.44
N LEU A 185 5.74 8.97 -11.90
CA LEU A 185 5.80 8.42 -10.55
C LEU A 185 6.83 7.27 -10.49
N THR A 186 7.86 7.40 -9.65
CA THR A 186 8.98 6.43 -9.58
C THR A 186 8.88 5.42 -8.42
N SER A 187 8.16 5.77 -7.35
CA SER A 187 7.90 4.94 -6.18
C SER A 187 6.55 5.28 -5.55
N LEU A 188 6.17 4.55 -4.50
CA LEU A 188 4.96 4.80 -3.70
C LEU A 188 5.26 5.52 -2.37
N THR A 189 6.43 6.18 -2.29
CA THR A 189 6.83 7.00 -1.15
C THR A 189 5.76 8.03 -0.84
N GLY A 190 5.34 8.08 0.41
CA GLY A 190 4.14 8.75 0.88
C GLY A 190 3.02 7.81 1.33
N LEU A 191 3.13 6.50 1.12
CA LEU A 191 2.18 5.50 1.64
C LEU A 191 2.73 4.70 2.82
N GLU A 192 3.84 5.12 3.43
CA GLU A 192 4.59 4.33 4.42
C GLU A 192 3.76 3.92 5.63
N ASN A 193 2.70 4.65 5.97
CA ASN A 193 1.83 4.33 7.10
C ASN A 193 0.60 3.49 6.75
N LEU A 194 0.39 3.20 5.46
CA LEU A 194 -0.77 2.45 4.98
C LEU A 194 -0.67 0.99 5.43
N ALA A 195 -1.54 0.59 6.36
CA ALA A 195 -1.53 -0.73 6.99
C ALA A 195 -2.52 -1.71 6.35
N SER A 196 -3.63 -1.22 5.79
CA SER A 196 -4.69 -2.06 5.23
C SER A 196 -5.45 -1.43 4.06
N ILE A 197 -5.84 -2.29 3.11
CA ILE A 197 -6.82 -2.00 2.06
C ILE A 197 -7.92 -3.05 2.18
N GLY A 198 -9.15 -2.65 2.48
CA GLY A 198 -10.23 -3.61 2.77
C GLY A 198 -10.77 -4.37 1.56
N GLY A 199 -10.39 -3.97 0.34
CA GLY A 199 -10.72 -4.67 -0.90
C GLY A 199 -9.55 -4.64 -1.89
N ALA A 200 -9.80 -4.22 -3.14
CA ALA A 200 -8.83 -4.38 -4.23
C ALA A 200 -7.69 -3.35 -4.19
N PHE A 201 -6.46 -3.81 -4.45
CA PHE A 201 -5.31 -2.96 -4.74
C PHE A 201 -4.92 -3.14 -6.20
N SER A 202 -4.93 -2.05 -6.96
CA SER A 202 -4.52 -2.02 -8.36
C SER A 202 -3.44 -0.96 -8.61
N ILE A 203 -2.36 -1.39 -9.26
CA ILE A 203 -1.32 -0.49 -9.75
C ILE A 203 -1.01 -0.79 -11.22
N GLY A 204 -1.21 0.23 -12.06
CA GLY A 204 -1.33 0.07 -13.50
C GLY A 204 -0.61 1.16 -14.29
N LYS A 205 0.05 0.86 -15.40
CA LYS A 205 0.44 1.90 -16.38
C LYS A 205 1.32 3.03 -15.82
N ASN A 206 2.08 2.80 -14.74
CA ASN A 206 3.00 3.81 -14.21
C ASN A 206 4.39 3.54 -14.78
N ASN A 207 4.65 4.08 -15.97
CA ASN A 207 5.81 3.69 -16.79
C ASN A 207 7.18 3.91 -16.12
N ALA A 208 7.32 4.94 -15.28
CA ALA A 208 8.56 5.23 -14.54
C ALA A 208 8.65 4.55 -13.17
N LEU A 209 7.63 3.80 -12.75
CA LEU A 209 7.59 3.18 -11.44
C LEU A 209 8.63 2.05 -11.36
N THR A 210 9.67 2.25 -10.54
CA THR A 210 10.78 1.30 -10.39
C THR A 210 10.66 0.42 -9.15
N SER A 211 9.93 0.89 -8.12
CA SER A 211 9.76 0.14 -6.87
C SER A 211 8.39 0.39 -6.25
N LEU A 212 7.97 -0.53 -5.38
CA LEU A 212 6.80 -0.38 -4.51
C LEU A 212 7.17 0.14 -3.12
N THR A 213 8.36 0.75 -3.00
CA THR A 213 8.83 1.40 -1.77
C THR A 213 7.77 2.38 -1.29
N GLY A 214 7.42 2.29 -0.01
CA GLY A 214 6.28 2.97 0.60
C GLY A 214 5.17 2.03 1.05
N LEU A 215 5.16 0.75 0.62
CA LEU A 215 4.13 -0.22 1.03
C LEU A 215 4.59 -1.22 2.11
N GLU A 216 5.77 -1.02 2.70
CA GLU A 216 6.39 -1.99 3.61
C GLU A 216 5.55 -2.30 4.86
N ASN A 217 4.64 -1.40 5.26
CA ASN A 217 3.74 -1.59 6.39
C ASN A 217 2.36 -2.15 6.01
N LEU A 218 2.09 -2.38 4.72
CA LEU A 218 0.82 -2.94 4.26
C LEU A 218 0.74 -4.42 4.64
N THR A 219 -0.24 -4.78 5.46
CA THR A 219 -0.40 -6.14 6.01
C THR A 219 -1.60 -6.90 5.47
N SER A 220 -2.56 -6.20 4.86
CA SER A 220 -3.80 -6.82 4.37
C SER A 220 -4.36 -6.13 3.14
N ILE A 221 -4.83 -6.95 2.20
CA ILE A 221 -5.60 -6.57 1.02
C ILE A 221 -6.82 -7.49 1.01
N GLY A 222 -8.01 -6.98 1.32
CA GLY A 222 -9.23 -7.81 1.40
C GLY A 222 -9.85 -8.18 0.05
N GLY A 223 -9.17 -7.86 -1.06
CA GLY A 223 -9.64 -8.04 -2.43
C GLY A 223 -8.53 -8.50 -3.37
N ALA A 224 -8.63 -8.14 -4.65
CA ALA A 224 -7.64 -8.56 -5.64
C ALA A 224 -6.37 -7.70 -5.54
N LEU A 225 -5.20 -8.33 -5.66
CA LEU A 225 -3.92 -7.67 -5.93
C LEU A 225 -3.69 -7.68 -7.44
N ILE A 226 -3.65 -6.50 -8.05
CA ILE A 226 -3.53 -6.33 -9.51
C ILE A 226 -2.34 -5.43 -9.82
N ILE A 227 -1.31 -5.97 -10.46
CA ILE A 227 -0.10 -5.25 -10.88
C ILE A 227 0.04 -5.41 -12.39
N SER A 228 -0.12 -4.33 -13.14
CA SER A 228 -0.14 -4.44 -14.60
C SER A 228 0.48 -3.29 -15.36
N GLU A 229 1.05 -3.55 -16.53
CA GLU A 229 1.50 -2.51 -17.46
C GLU A 229 2.50 -1.50 -16.83
N ASN A 230 3.29 -1.89 -15.82
CA ASN A 230 4.33 -1.05 -15.23
C ASN A 230 5.69 -1.39 -15.87
N ASN A 231 6.14 -0.55 -16.79
CA ASN A 231 7.27 -0.85 -17.67
C ASN A 231 8.67 -0.84 -17.01
N SER A 232 8.80 -0.30 -15.80
CA SER A 232 10.10 -0.14 -15.12
C SER A 232 10.22 -0.88 -13.80
N ILE A 233 9.16 -1.55 -13.33
CA ILE A 233 9.19 -2.27 -12.05
C ILE A 233 10.01 -3.54 -12.21
N THR A 234 10.98 -3.77 -11.34
CA THR A 234 11.88 -4.94 -11.43
C THR A 234 11.58 -6.01 -10.39
N SER A 235 11.04 -5.61 -9.24
CA SER A 235 10.65 -6.52 -8.16
C SER A 235 9.33 -6.10 -7.49
N LEU A 236 8.71 -7.04 -6.80
CA LEU A 236 7.55 -6.79 -5.92
C LEU A 236 7.96 -6.45 -4.47
N THR A 237 9.23 -6.10 -4.26
CA THR A 237 9.74 -5.73 -2.94
C THR A 237 8.93 -4.56 -2.35
N GLY A 238 8.55 -4.68 -1.08
CA GLY A 238 7.62 -3.79 -0.39
C GLY A 238 6.25 -4.41 -0.11
N LEU A 239 5.91 -5.54 -0.75
CA LEU A 239 4.64 -6.26 -0.54
C LEU A 239 4.79 -7.54 0.30
N GLU A 240 5.97 -7.79 0.89
CA GLU A 240 6.29 -9.06 1.57
C GLU A 240 5.42 -9.32 2.79
N ASN A 241 5.00 -8.25 3.48
CA ASN A 241 4.34 -8.33 4.78
C ASN A 241 2.82 -8.54 4.69
N ILE A 242 2.27 -8.67 3.48
CA ILE A 242 0.83 -8.88 3.28
C ILE A 242 0.48 -10.33 3.64
N ASN A 243 -0.50 -10.50 4.52
CA ASN A 243 -1.08 -11.80 4.80
C ASN A 243 -1.78 -12.33 3.54
N ALA A 244 -1.19 -13.36 2.92
CA ALA A 244 -1.70 -13.99 1.71
C ALA A 244 -3.15 -14.47 1.81
N GLY A 245 -3.58 -14.89 3.01
CA GLY A 245 -4.96 -15.33 3.25
C GLY A 245 -6.02 -14.23 3.14
N THR A 246 -5.61 -12.95 3.12
CA THR A 246 -6.54 -11.82 2.93
C THR A 246 -6.81 -11.53 1.45
N ILE A 247 -5.83 -11.77 0.57
CA ILE A 247 -5.90 -11.48 -0.86
C ILE A 247 -6.89 -12.44 -1.51
N THR A 248 -7.83 -12.00 -2.34
CA THR A 248 -8.78 -12.91 -3.01
C THR A 248 -8.27 -13.43 -4.36
N ASN A 249 -7.52 -12.62 -5.10
CA ASN A 249 -6.98 -12.95 -6.41
C ASN A 249 -5.64 -12.23 -6.57
N VAL A 250 -4.70 -12.85 -7.28
CA VAL A 250 -3.43 -12.24 -7.66
C VAL A 250 -3.37 -12.19 -9.18
N LYS A 251 -3.22 -10.99 -9.74
CA LYS A 251 -3.08 -10.77 -11.18
C LYS A 251 -1.87 -9.89 -11.44
N ILE A 252 -0.83 -10.46 -12.06
CA ILE A 252 0.43 -9.77 -12.33
C ILE A 252 0.75 -9.94 -13.81
N PHE A 253 0.51 -8.91 -14.63
CA PHE A 253 0.68 -9.09 -16.07
C PHE A 253 1.20 -7.86 -16.82
N ASP A 254 1.85 -8.10 -17.95
CA ASP A 254 2.38 -7.04 -18.81
C ASP A 254 3.34 -6.06 -18.08
N ASN A 255 4.17 -6.56 -17.16
CA ASN A 255 5.24 -5.79 -16.51
C ASN A 255 6.61 -6.27 -17.05
N PRO A 256 7.06 -5.79 -18.22
CA PRO A 256 8.12 -6.43 -19.01
C PRO A 256 9.51 -6.48 -18.34
N THR A 257 9.74 -5.70 -17.29
CA THR A 257 11.00 -5.68 -16.52
C THR A 257 10.92 -6.43 -15.19
N LEU A 258 9.73 -6.89 -14.80
CA LEU A 258 9.51 -7.54 -13.51
C LEU A 258 10.08 -8.97 -13.56
N SER A 259 11.19 -9.21 -12.87
CA SER A 259 11.86 -10.52 -12.79
C SER A 259 11.92 -11.10 -11.38
N ASP A 260 11.57 -10.31 -10.36
CA ASP A 260 11.64 -10.70 -8.95
C ASP A 260 10.30 -10.49 -8.22
N CYS A 261 9.40 -11.46 -8.37
CA CYS A 261 8.02 -11.43 -7.83
C CYS A 261 7.75 -12.56 -6.83
N ALA A 262 8.69 -13.49 -6.66
CA ALA A 262 8.64 -14.50 -5.63
C ALA A 262 8.98 -13.85 -4.28
N ILE A 263 8.01 -13.16 -3.70
CA ILE A 263 8.11 -12.59 -2.36
C ILE A 263 7.26 -13.41 -1.39
N GLN A 264 7.48 -13.24 -0.08
CA GLN A 264 6.81 -14.02 0.97
C GLN A 264 5.28 -14.12 0.74
N SER A 265 4.61 -12.99 0.59
CA SER A 265 3.16 -12.91 0.40
C SER A 265 2.66 -13.64 -0.86
N ILE A 266 3.43 -13.61 -1.96
CA ILE A 266 3.09 -14.32 -3.20
C ILE A 266 3.33 -15.82 -3.08
N CYS A 267 4.44 -16.22 -2.45
CA CYS A 267 4.76 -17.63 -2.22
C CYS A 267 3.76 -18.29 -1.24
N GLU A 268 3.38 -17.59 -0.18
CA GLU A 268 2.33 -18.04 0.74
C GLU A 268 0.97 -18.16 0.03
N TYR A 269 0.64 -17.22 -0.88
CA TYR A 269 -0.58 -17.28 -1.67
C TYR A 269 -0.61 -18.52 -2.57
N LEU A 270 0.49 -18.81 -3.28
CA LEU A 270 0.61 -20.00 -4.13
C LEU A 270 0.56 -21.31 -3.35
N ALA A 271 1.05 -21.33 -2.11
CA ALA A 271 0.98 -22.52 -1.24
C ALA A 271 -0.45 -22.85 -0.79
N ALA A 272 -1.33 -21.85 -0.67
CA ALA A 272 -2.72 -22.01 -0.25
C ALA A 272 -3.64 -21.02 -0.98
N PRO A 273 -3.85 -21.20 -2.30
CA PRO A 273 -4.59 -20.24 -3.10
C PRO A 273 -6.07 -20.22 -2.69
N ASN A 274 -6.60 -19.01 -2.54
CA ASN A 274 -7.99 -18.75 -2.18
C ASN A 274 -8.79 -18.10 -3.34
N GLY A 275 -8.20 -18.04 -4.53
CA GLY A 275 -8.85 -17.61 -5.76
C GLY A 275 -7.92 -17.74 -6.97
N VAL A 276 -8.06 -16.82 -7.94
CA VAL A 276 -7.34 -16.88 -9.20
C VAL A 276 -5.94 -16.31 -9.05
N PHE A 277 -4.94 -17.08 -9.47
CA PHE A 277 -3.59 -16.63 -9.74
C PHE A 277 -3.38 -16.51 -11.25
N GLU A 278 -3.09 -15.30 -11.73
CA GLU A 278 -2.84 -15.01 -13.15
C GLU A 278 -1.52 -14.26 -13.27
N ILE A 279 -0.55 -14.84 -13.99
CA ILE A 279 0.73 -14.19 -14.24
C ILE A 279 1.20 -14.47 -15.67
N HIS A 280 1.49 -13.43 -16.45
CA HIS A 280 1.98 -13.52 -17.84
C HIS A 280 2.52 -12.17 -18.34
N GLY A 281 3.31 -12.16 -19.42
CA GLY A 281 3.77 -10.90 -20.02
C GLY A 281 4.78 -10.12 -19.16
N ASN A 282 5.49 -10.81 -18.26
CA ASN A 282 6.54 -10.21 -17.42
C ASN A 282 7.94 -10.71 -17.84
N ALA A 283 9.00 -10.30 -17.14
CA ALA A 283 10.34 -10.83 -17.40
C ALA A 283 10.50 -12.26 -16.87
N THR A 284 11.55 -12.95 -17.34
CA THR A 284 11.93 -14.28 -16.85
C THR A 284 12.12 -14.27 -15.33
N GLY A 285 11.57 -15.29 -14.67
CA GLY A 285 11.44 -15.39 -13.21
C GLY A 285 10.03 -15.05 -12.72
N CYS A 286 9.25 -14.34 -13.54
CA CYS A 286 7.90 -13.88 -13.23
C CYS A 286 6.94 -13.99 -14.41
N ASN A 287 7.31 -14.71 -15.48
CA ASN A 287 6.50 -14.72 -16.70
C ASN A 287 5.45 -15.85 -16.73
N SER A 288 5.52 -16.82 -15.82
CA SER A 288 4.50 -17.85 -15.65
C SER A 288 4.41 -18.29 -14.19
N GLN A 289 3.32 -18.97 -13.83
CA GLN A 289 3.13 -19.47 -12.48
C GLN A 289 4.25 -20.46 -12.10
N GLU A 290 4.65 -21.33 -13.02
CA GLU A 290 5.72 -22.31 -12.80
C GLU A 290 7.06 -21.64 -12.46
N GLU A 291 7.42 -20.55 -13.14
CA GLU A 291 8.64 -19.79 -12.83
C GLU A 291 8.62 -19.25 -11.39
N VAL A 292 7.47 -18.74 -10.95
CA VAL A 292 7.31 -18.20 -9.58
C VAL A 292 7.34 -19.32 -8.54
N GLU A 293 6.66 -20.44 -8.79
CA GLU A 293 6.68 -21.60 -7.90
C GLU A 293 8.10 -22.14 -7.72
N GLU A 294 8.89 -22.23 -8.80
CA GLU A 294 10.30 -22.62 -8.72
C GLU A 294 11.12 -21.62 -7.88
N ALA A 295 10.91 -20.32 -8.09
CA ALA A 295 11.58 -19.27 -7.31
C ALA A 295 11.19 -19.33 -5.81
N CYS A 296 9.94 -19.61 -5.49
CA CYS A 296 9.43 -19.76 -4.12
C CYS A 296 10.07 -20.93 -3.35
N ILE A 297 10.47 -22.01 -4.03
CA ILE A 297 11.20 -23.11 -3.39
C ILE A 297 12.51 -22.60 -2.77
N TYR A 298 13.23 -21.70 -3.44
CA TYR A 298 14.50 -21.16 -2.95
C TYR A 298 14.33 -20.24 -1.73
N LEU A 299 13.20 -19.53 -1.62
CA LEU A 299 12.86 -18.74 -0.43
C LEU A 299 12.53 -19.64 0.75
N SER A 300 11.74 -20.69 0.52
CA SER A 300 11.45 -21.71 1.55
C SER A 300 12.69 -22.53 1.95
N ALA A 301 13.71 -22.60 1.08
CA ALA A 301 15.01 -23.20 1.41
C ALA A 301 15.82 -22.36 2.42
N GLY A 302 15.39 -21.13 2.73
CA GLY A 302 15.83 -20.37 3.91
C GLY A 302 15.38 -21.01 5.23
N ASP A 303 14.35 -21.84 5.19
CA ASP A 303 13.83 -22.70 6.27
C ASP A 303 14.04 -24.18 5.94
N LEU A 304 15.23 -24.54 5.46
CA LEU A 304 15.70 -25.91 5.63
C LEU A 304 15.79 -26.19 7.12
N THR A 305 14.72 -26.76 7.67
CA THR A 305 14.71 -27.38 8.99
C THR A 305 15.96 -28.25 9.09
N ILE A 306 16.94 -27.78 9.86
CA ILE A 306 18.09 -28.57 10.25
C ILE A 306 17.51 -29.70 11.11
N GLN A 307 17.11 -30.82 10.48
CA GLN A 307 16.87 -32.05 11.22
C GLN A 307 18.21 -32.46 11.82
N SER A 308 18.39 -32.14 13.09
CA SER A 308 19.64 -32.20 13.86
C SER A 308 20.08 -33.60 14.24
N SER A 309 19.71 -34.63 13.48
CA SER A 309 20.23 -35.98 13.71
C SER A 309 20.34 -36.75 12.41
N LEU A 310 21.57 -36.81 11.91
CA LEU A 310 21.99 -37.84 10.97
C LEU A 310 22.60 -38.98 11.80
N PRO A 311 21.98 -40.18 11.85
CA PRO A 311 22.54 -41.32 12.56
C PRO A 311 23.89 -41.69 11.95
N LEU A 312 24.94 -41.59 12.77
CA LEU A 312 26.34 -41.79 12.40
C LEU A 312 26.93 -42.87 13.30
N PHE A 313 27.27 -44.02 12.71
CA PHE A 313 27.81 -45.15 13.46
C PHE A 313 28.97 -45.82 12.70
N PRO A 314 30.05 -46.25 13.39
CA PRO A 314 30.35 -45.95 14.79
C PRO A 314 30.76 -44.49 14.99
N ASN A 315 30.45 -43.93 16.15
CA ASN A 315 30.96 -42.63 16.61
C ASN A 315 31.32 -42.76 18.10
N PRO A 316 32.60 -42.75 18.49
CA PRO A 316 33.78 -42.45 17.67
C PRO A 316 34.11 -43.46 16.56
N ALA A 317 34.78 -43.02 15.49
CA ALA A 317 35.11 -43.80 14.31
C ALA A 317 36.63 -43.96 14.15
N SER A 318 37.10 -45.16 13.78
CA SER A 318 38.53 -45.44 13.57
C SER A 318 38.90 -45.53 12.09
N LYS A 319 38.10 -46.23 11.28
CA LYS A 319 38.34 -46.45 9.84
C LYS A 319 37.18 -46.04 8.95
N THR A 320 35.96 -46.30 9.37
CA THR A 320 34.77 -46.06 8.55
C THR A 320 33.64 -45.46 9.39
N ILE A 321 32.76 -44.71 8.74
CA ILE A 321 31.45 -44.32 9.27
C ILE A 321 30.35 -44.83 8.33
N THR A 322 29.22 -45.21 8.90
CA THR A 322 28.01 -45.59 8.19
C THR A 322 26.94 -44.55 8.44
N ILE A 323 26.20 -44.25 7.38
CA ILE A 323 25.15 -43.26 7.34
C ILE A 323 23.88 -43.97 6.96
N GLU A 324 22.86 -43.86 7.80
CA GLU A 324 21.53 -44.36 7.50
C GLU A 324 20.64 -43.19 7.09
N SER A 325 20.17 -43.18 5.85
CA SER A 325 19.15 -42.24 5.43
C SER A 325 17.80 -42.69 6.00
N ALA A 326 17.23 -41.93 6.94
CA ALA A 326 15.94 -42.24 7.52
C ALA A 326 14.82 -42.07 6.48
N GLY A 327 14.25 -43.19 6.01
CA GLY A 327 13.05 -43.20 5.17
C GLY A 327 13.09 -44.28 4.09
N ASN A 328 12.19 -45.27 4.19
CA ASN A 328 11.98 -46.31 3.17
C ASN A 328 11.28 -45.73 1.94
N SER A 329 11.98 -44.91 1.14
CA SER A 329 11.60 -44.56 -0.23
C SER A 329 12.75 -43.84 -0.91
N MET A 330 13.63 -44.57 -1.61
CA MET A 330 14.49 -44.00 -2.65
C MET A 330 14.03 -44.57 -4.00
N PRO A 331 13.78 -43.69 -4.97
CA PRO A 331 14.88 -43.27 -5.84
C PRO A 331 14.94 -41.74 -5.95
N GLN A 332 15.81 -41.09 -5.19
CA GLN A 332 16.06 -39.66 -5.34
C GLN A 332 17.39 -39.45 -6.08
N LYS A 333 17.36 -38.62 -7.13
CA LYS A 333 18.56 -38.21 -7.87
C LYS A 333 19.32 -37.17 -7.02
N ASN A 334 20.64 -37.09 -7.20
CA ASN A 334 21.50 -35.99 -6.73
C ASN A 334 21.70 -35.82 -5.21
N ILE A 335 21.86 -36.89 -4.43
CA ILE A 335 22.29 -36.77 -3.03
C ILE A 335 23.81 -36.62 -2.94
N TRP A 336 24.29 -35.55 -2.28
CA TRP A 336 25.71 -35.28 -2.07
C TRP A 336 26.10 -35.30 -0.60
N LEU A 337 27.22 -35.94 -0.29
CA LEU A 337 27.85 -35.97 1.01
C LEU A 337 29.14 -35.14 0.99
N THR A 338 29.35 -34.36 2.04
CA THR A 338 30.60 -33.62 2.31
C THR A 338 31.05 -33.84 3.75
N ILE A 339 32.34 -34.11 3.97
CA ILE A 339 32.97 -34.11 5.30
C ILE A 339 33.95 -32.95 5.36
N SER A 340 33.92 -32.18 6.45
CA SER A 340 34.80 -31.04 6.70
C SER A 340 35.42 -31.07 8.09
N ASP A 341 36.57 -30.42 8.25
CA ASP A 341 37.18 -30.16 9.56
C ASP A 341 36.50 -29.00 10.32
N LEU A 342 37.00 -28.70 11.52
CA LEU A 342 36.51 -27.61 12.38
C LEU A 342 36.65 -26.21 11.75
N ASN A 343 37.53 -26.04 10.76
CA ASN A 343 37.72 -24.79 10.05
C ASN A 343 36.85 -24.70 8.77
N GLY A 344 35.98 -25.69 8.54
CA GLY A 344 35.11 -25.74 7.36
C GLY A 344 35.81 -26.19 6.08
N ARG A 345 37.08 -26.64 6.14
CA ARG A 345 37.77 -27.16 4.95
C ARG A 345 37.18 -28.52 4.58
N GLN A 346 36.76 -28.64 3.32
CA GLN A 346 36.20 -29.88 2.79
C GLN A 346 37.31 -30.92 2.58
N LEU A 347 37.13 -32.11 3.15
CA LEU A 347 38.08 -33.22 3.13
C LEU A 347 37.61 -34.35 2.21
N ILE A 348 36.31 -34.63 2.21
CA ILE A 348 35.69 -35.68 1.39
C ILE A 348 34.41 -35.12 0.78
N GLN A 349 34.19 -35.37 -0.51
CA GLN A 349 32.94 -35.09 -1.19
C GLN A 349 32.58 -36.26 -2.11
N ARG A 350 31.33 -36.74 -2.05
CA ARG A 350 30.86 -37.83 -2.93
C ARG A 350 29.35 -37.85 -3.09
N ALA A 351 28.89 -38.48 -4.17
CA ALA A 351 27.47 -38.80 -4.33
C ALA A 351 27.06 -39.98 -3.42
N VAL A 352 25.83 -39.98 -2.94
CA VAL A 352 25.21 -41.06 -2.17
C VAL A 352 24.19 -41.76 -3.05
N THR A 353 24.44 -43.02 -3.36
CA THR A 353 23.60 -43.84 -4.27
C THR A 353 22.83 -44.94 -3.57
N GLU A 354 23.09 -45.17 -2.27
CA GLU A 354 22.52 -46.28 -1.50
C GLU A 354 21.98 -45.78 -0.14
N PRO A 355 20.85 -46.34 0.35
CA PRO A 355 20.23 -45.92 1.63
C PRO A 355 21.13 -46.07 2.85
N GLN A 356 22.03 -47.07 2.83
CA GLN A 356 23.14 -47.18 3.76
C GLN A 356 24.43 -46.93 3.01
N THR A 357 25.19 -45.93 3.41
CA THR A 357 26.46 -45.61 2.75
C THR A 357 27.61 -45.65 3.74
N VAL A 358 28.62 -46.47 3.44
CA VAL A 358 29.86 -46.56 4.22
C VAL A 358 30.89 -45.60 3.65
N VAL A 359 31.45 -44.72 4.47
CA VAL A 359 32.52 -43.78 4.10
C VAL A 359 33.81 -44.21 4.78
N ASP A 360 34.90 -44.32 4.03
CA ASP A 360 36.24 -44.48 4.59
C ASP A 360 36.74 -43.14 5.12
N VAL A 361 37.08 -43.10 6.41
CA VAL A 361 37.58 -41.93 7.14
C VAL A 361 38.97 -42.19 7.72
N SER A 362 39.62 -43.30 7.37
CA SER A 362 40.94 -43.68 7.88
C SER A 362 42.04 -42.64 7.58
N GLY A 363 41.91 -41.92 6.46
CA GLY A 363 42.83 -40.85 6.07
C GLY A 363 42.60 -39.50 6.76
N LEU A 364 41.57 -39.35 7.61
CA LEU A 364 41.30 -38.12 8.34
C LEU A 364 42.13 -38.05 9.62
N SER A 365 42.56 -36.84 10.01
CA SER A 365 43.22 -36.59 11.30
C SER A 365 42.29 -36.90 12.48
N SER A 366 42.83 -37.32 13.62
CA SER A 366 42.04 -37.47 14.84
C SER A 366 41.40 -36.15 15.26
N GLY A 367 40.13 -36.17 15.67
CA GLY A 367 39.37 -34.98 16.05
C GLY A 367 37.93 -34.95 15.55
N VAL A 368 37.25 -33.83 15.82
CA VAL A 368 35.84 -33.63 15.46
C VAL A 368 35.73 -33.25 13.98
N HIS A 369 34.86 -33.94 13.27
CA HIS A 369 34.53 -33.67 11.88
C HIS A 369 33.03 -33.41 11.73
N PHE A 370 32.68 -32.51 10.82
CA PHE A 370 31.30 -32.26 10.43
C PHE A 370 31.00 -32.97 9.12
N MET A 371 29.80 -33.50 9.02
CA MET A 371 29.32 -34.16 7.83
C MET A 371 28.01 -33.53 7.39
N LYS A 372 27.93 -33.13 6.13
CA LYS A 372 26.77 -32.50 5.50
C LYS A 372 26.26 -33.39 4.39
N VAL A 373 24.99 -33.75 4.44
CA VAL A 373 24.27 -34.46 3.36
C VAL A 373 23.27 -33.48 2.75
N ILE A 374 23.33 -33.30 1.44
CA ILE A 374 22.49 -32.39 0.66
C ILE A 374 21.64 -33.25 -0.28
N SER A 375 20.33 -33.00 -0.29
CA SER A 375 19.35 -33.65 -1.17
C SER A 375 18.31 -32.63 -1.62
N ASP A 376 17.47 -32.99 -2.59
CA ASP A 376 16.34 -32.18 -3.05
C ASP A 376 15.36 -31.86 -1.91
N ASN A 377 15.28 -32.73 -0.90
CA ASN A 377 14.43 -32.57 0.29
C ASN A 377 15.12 -31.84 1.45
N GLY A 378 16.36 -31.37 1.25
CA GLY A 378 17.06 -30.52 2.21
C GLY A 378 18.43 -31.02 2.66
N VAL A 379 18.91 -30.37 3.73
CA VAL A 379 20.28 -30.52 4.25
C VAL A 379 20.26 -31.13 5.65
N LYS A 380 20.98 -32.24 5.84
CA LYS A 380 21.23 -32.84 7.16
C LYS A 380 22.70 -32.67 7.55
N VAL A 381 22.94 -32.27 8.80
CA VAL A 381 24.30 -32.13 9.34
C VAL A 381 24.45 -33.07 10.54
N GLY A 382 25.54 -33.83 10.54
CA GLY A 382 25.98 -34.65 11.67
C GLY A 382 27.41 -34.32 12.07
N LYS A 383 27.80 -34.71 13.28
CA LYS A 383 29.19 -34.64 13.74
C LYS A 383 29.66 -36.01 14.19
N PHE A 384 30.92 -36.34 13.92
CA PHE A 384 31.55 -37.54 14.46
C PHE A 384 32.98 -37.25 14.94
N VAL A 385 33.47 -38.10 15.84
CA VAL A 385 34.83 -38.05 16.35
C VAL A 385 35.66 -39.11 15.65
N LYS A 386 36.77 -38.71 15.01
CA LYS A 386 37.79 -39.61 14.47
C LYS A 386 38.82 -39.89 15.57
N GLU A 387 39.02 -41.15 15.91
CA GLU A 387 40.08 -41.60 16.83
C GLU A 387 41.43 -41.71 16.14
#